data_AF-A0A9E0GYP6-F1
#
_entry.id   AF-A0A9E0GYP6-F1
#
_cell.length_a   1.000
_cell.length_b   1.000
_cell.length_c   1.000
_cell.angle_alpha   90.00
_cell.angle_beta   90.00
_cell.angle_gamma   90.00
#
_symmetry.space_group_name_H-M   'P 1'
#
loop_
_entity.id
_entity.type
_entity.pdbx_description
1 polymer ?
#
loop_
_entity_poly.entity_id
_entity_poly.type
_entity_poly.pdbx_seq_one_letter_code
_entity_poly.pdbx_strand_id
1 'polypeptide(L)'
;MQILSAAEQHVFGTPPNFNAAQRKAAFDLPGAFQTAVEKLRDPIHQIGFWLNAGYFRNGLRCFESEDFHARDIAHVATRFGHDPALFSPAAYPARSRQRHCKIIENLSGFRAMDDGHEARLVEAIDPHVAAHERPKVIFYAAVEKLTA
;
A
#
# COMPACT_ATOMS: atom_id res chain seq x y z
N MET A 1 17.59 -8.71 -16.07
CA MET A 1 16.46 -8.05 -16.76
C MET A 1 15.80 -7.09 -15.79
N GLN A 2 15.88 -5.77 -16.03
CA GLN A 2 15.14 -4.77 -15.24
C GLN A 2 13.94 -4.31 -16.06
N ILE A 3 12.73 -4.73 -15.66
CA ILE A 3 11.47 -4.35 -16.35
C ILE A 3 11.10 -2.91 -16.01
N LEU A 4 11.22 -2.56 -14.72
CA LEU A 4 11.05 -1.20 -14.20
C LEU A 4 12.41 -0.51 -14.11
N SER A 5 12.46 0.76 -14.50
CA SER A 5 13.60 1.64 -14.26
C SER A 5 13.83 1.88 -12.76
N ALA A 6 15.03 2.32 -12.39
CA ALA A 6 15.33 2.68 -10.99
C ALA A 6 14.36 3.76 -10.44
N ALA A 7 13.96 4.71 -11.29
CA ALA A 7 12.99 5.74 -10.91
C ALA A 7 11.60 5.14 -10.62
N GLU A 8 11.13 4.21 -11.45
CA GLU A 8 9.84 3.53 -11.25
C GLU A 8 9.85 2.65 -10.00
N GLN A 9 10.96 1.94 -9.75
CA GLN A 9 11.13 1.16 -8.52
C GLN A 9 11.14 2.06 -7.29
N HIS A 10 11.77 3.24 -7.37
CA HIS A 10 11.77 4.21 -6.28
C HIS A 10 10.37 4.77 -6.00
N VAL A 11 9.62 5.13 -7.04
CA VAL A 11 8.23 5.60 -6.91
C VAL A 11 7.34 4.52 -6.30
N PHE A 12 7.47 3.27 -6.73
CA PHE A 12 6.76 2.14 -6.11
C PHE A 12 7.27 1.81 -4.70
N GLY A 13 8.52 2.17 -4.41
CA GLY A 13 9.23 1.94 -3.16
C GLY A 13 8.84 2.86 -2.03
N THR A 14 8.27 4.02 -2.34
CA THR A 14 8.10 5.13 -1.39
C THR A 14 6.63 5.49 -1.18
N PRO A 15 6.24 5.94 0.03
CA PRO A 15 4.85 6.34 0.27
C PRO A 15 4.43 7.45 -0.69
N PRO A 16 3.21 7.38 -1.26
CA PRO A 16 2.71 8.43 -2.14
C PRO A 16 2.72 9.80 -1.46
N ASN A 17 3.20 10.82 -2.17
CA ASN A 17 3.19 12.19 -1.66
C ASN A 17 1.83 12.85 -1.93
N PHE A 18 0.96 12.86 -0.93
CA PHE A 18 -0.40 13.35 -1.07
C PHE A 18 -0.50 14.88 -0.96
N ASN A 19 -1.28 15.48 -1.86
CA ASN A 19 -1.86 16.81 -1.62
C ASN A 19 -2.97 16.73 -0.55
N ALA A 20 -3.52 17.88 -0.12
CA ALA A 20 -4.52 17.92 0.95
C ALA A 20 -5.80 17.10 0.67
N ALA A 21 -6.31 17.17 -0.57
CA ALA A 21 -7.51 16.44 -0.96
C ALA A 21 -7.25 14.93 -1.05
N GLN A 22 -6.13 14.53 -1.65
CA GLN A 22 -5.68 13.14 -1.72
C GLN A 22 -5.45 12.56 -0.33
N ARG A 23 -4.84 13.32 0.58
CA ARG A 23 -4.58 12.90 1.95
C ARG A 23 -5.88 12.58 2.69
N LYS A 24 -6.84 13.50 2.61
CA LYS A 24 -8.17 13.29 3.20
C LYS A 24 -8.83 12.02 2.65
N ALA A 25 -8.80 11.83 1.34
CA ALA A 25 -9.40 10.66 0.69
C ALA A 25 -8.67 9.35 1.03
N ALA A 26 -7.34 9.37 1.07
CA ALA A 26 -6.51 8.19 1.38
C ALA A 26 -6.75 7.68 2.80
N PHE A 27 -6.89 8.60 3.78
CA PHE A 27 -7.09 8.26 5.19
C PHE A 27 -8.56 8.21 5.63
N ASP A 28 -9.50 8.36 4.70
CA ASP A 28 -10.93 8.08 4.91
C ASP A 28 -11.20 6.59 4.66
N LEU A 29 -10.84 5.76 5.64
CA LEU A 29 -10.87 4.30 5.53
C LEU A 29 -12.25 3.71 5.90
N PRO A 30 -12.65 2.59 5.28
CA PRO A 30 -13.87 1.87 5.63
C PRO A 30 -13.93 1.43 7.10
N GLY A 31 -15.15 1.24 7.62
CA GLY A 31 -15.39 0.88 9.02
C GLY A 31 -14.68 -0.39 9.51
N ALA A 32 -14.38 -1.35 8.63
CA ALA A 32 -13.61 -2.54 9.02
C ALA A 32 -12.19 -2.20 9.50
N PHE A 33 -11.55 -1.18 8.93
CA PHE A 33 -10.26 -0.66 9.41
C PHE A 33 -10.42 0.06 10.74
N GLN A 34 -11.52 0.77 10.95
CA GLN A 34 -11.86 1.42 12.22
C GLN A 34 -11.97 0.38 13.36
N THR A 35 -12.71 -0.70 13.14
CA THR A 35 -12.82 -1.80 14.11
C THR A 35 -11.47 -2.49 14.38
N ALA A 36 -10.57 -2.54 13.39
CA ALA A 36 -9.24 -3.11 13.57
C ALA A 36 -8.33 -2.18 14.40
N VAL A 37 -8.33 -0.87 14.12
CA VAL A 37 -7.47 0.10 14.81
C VAL A 37 -7.89 0.29 16.26
N GLU A 38 -9.19 0.22 16.57
CA GLU A 38 -9.71 0.32 17.94
C GLU A 38 -9.24 -0.80 18.88
N LYS A 39 -8.86 -1.96 18.31
CA LYS A 39 -8.28 -3.07 19.08
C LYS A 39 -6.81 -2.80 19.47
N LEU A 40 -6.17 -1.83 18.84
CA LEU A 40 -4.81 -1.41 19.17
C LEU A 40 -4.87 -0.39 20.32
N ARG A 41 -4.29 -0.75 21.47
CA ARG A 41 -4.32 0.10 22.68
C ARG A 41 -3.24 1.20 22.67
N ASP A 42 -2.21 1.03 21.86
CA ASP A 42 -1.08 1.95 21.77
C ASP A 42 -1.34 3.00 20.66
N PRO A 43 -1.36 4.30 20.97
CA PRO A 43 -1.51 5.37 19.99
C PRO A 43 -0.54 5.31 18.81
N ILE A 44 0.72 4.93 19.04
CA ILE A 44 1.74 4.85 17.99
C ILE A 44 1.38 3.74 17.00
N HIS A 45 0.89 2.62 17.53
CA HIS A 45 0.40 1.50 16.72
C HIS A 45 -0.88 1.86 15.96
N GLN A 46 -1.78 2.64 16.54
CA GLN A 46 -2.98 3.15 15.86
C GLN A 46 -2.61 4.04 14.67
N ILE A 47 -1.72 5.01 14.89
CA ILE A 47 -1.23 5.93 13.86
C ILE A 47 -0.51 5.16 12.76
N GLY A 48 0.43 4.28 13.12
CA GLY A 48 1.21 3.50 12.17
C GLY A 48 0.37 2.53 11.33
N PHE A 49 -0.64 1.89 11.95
CA PHE A 49 -1.62 1.05 11.24
C PHE A 49 -2.41 1.88 10.22
N TRP A 50 -2.95 3.02 10.62
CA TRP A 50 -3.81 3.84 9.78
C TRP A 50 -3.06 4.48 8.62
N LEU A 51 -1.81 4.93 8.85
CA LEU A 51 -0.91 5.42 7.81
C LEU A 51 -0.68 4.36 6.74
N ASN A 52 -0.24 3.16 7.14
CA ASN A 52 -0.04 2.08 6.19
C ASN A 52 -1.32 1.67 5.48
N ALA A 53 -2.47 1.68 6.14
CA ALA A 53 -3.74 1.36 5.49
C ALA A 53 -4.13 2.39 4.41
N GLY A 54 -3.91 3.69 4.66
CA GLY A 54 -4.14 4.74 3.66
C GLY A 54 -3.15 4.68 2.49
N TYR A 55 -1.86 4.42 2.78
CA TYR A 55 -0.87 4.23 1.74
C TYR A 55 -1.14 2.96 0.91
N PHE A 56 -1.55 1.87 1.55
CA PHE A 56 -1.84 0.60 0.88
C PHE A 56 -2.95 0.74 -0.17
N ARG A 57 -3.98 1.56 0.07
CA ARG A 57 -5.04 1.82 -0.93
C ARG A 57 -4.54 2.47 -2.23
N ASN A 58 -3.39 3.13 -2.21
CA ASN A 58 -2.84 3.86 -3.35
C ASN A 58 -1.57 3.23 -3.93
N GLY A 59 -0.75 2.60 -3.08
CA GLY A 59 0.52 1.98 -3.46
C GLY A 59 0.53 0.45 -3.38
N LEU A 60 -0.56 -0.17 -2.93
CA LEU A 60 -0.71 -1.63 -2.77
C LEU A 60 0.38 -2.30 -1.94
N ARG A 61 0.99 -1.54 -1.03
CA ARG A 61 1.99 -2.03 -0.08
C ARG A 61 1.98 -1.24 1.20
N CYS A 62 2.57 -1.84 2.22
CA CYS A 62 3.06 -1.13 3.39
C CYS A 62 4.47 -0.58 3.16
N PHE A 63 4.78 0.47 3.90
CA PHE A 63 6.06 1.18 3.86
C PHE A 63 6.76 1.14 5.22
N GLU A 64 8.07 1.39 5.24
CA GLU A 64 8.81 1.52 6.50
C GLU A 64 8.34 2.77 7.26
N SER A 65 8.38 2.73 8.59
CA SER A 65 7.87 3.83 9.41
C SER A 65 8.73 5.09 9.29
N GLU A 66 10.02 4.91 8.94
CA GLU A 66 10.99 5.97 8.66
C GLU A 66 10.65 6.76 7.40
N ASP A 67 9.94 6.15 6.44
CA ASP A 67 9.56 6.79 5.18
C ASP A 67 8.25 7.57 5.27
N PHE A 68 7.55 7.51 6.40
CA PHE A 68 6.25 8.17 6.55
C PHE A 68 6.38 9.70 6.51
N HIS A 69 5.52 10.33 5.71
CA HIS A 69 5.52 11.78 5.58
C HIS A 69 4.99 12.45 6.85
N ALA A 70 5.73 13.43 7.38
CA ALA A 70 5.35 14.16 8.60
C ALA A 70 3.94 14.79 8.53
N ARG A 71 3.51 15.24 7.33
CA ARG A 71 2.17 15.83 7.12
C ARG A 71 1.07 14.79 7.24
N ASP A 72 1.35 13.56 6.83
CA ASP A 72 0.42 12.44 6.91
C ASP A 72 0.35 11.93 8.35
N ILE A 73 1.51 11.83 9.04
CA ILE A 73 1.57 11.55 10.48
C ILE A 73 0.71 12.55 11.24
N ALA A 74 0.89 13.86 11.01
CA ALA A 74 0.11 14.89 11.69
C ALA A 74 -1.39 14.78 11.40
N HIS A 75 -1.77 14.51 10.15
CA HIS A 75 -3.17 14.32 9.77
C HIS A 75 -3.81 13.11 10.47
N VAL A 76 -3.09 11.99 10.55
CA VAL A 76 -3.59 10.77 11.19
C VAL A 76 -3.60 10.90 12.72
N ALA A 77 -2.56 11.46 13.32
CA ALA A 77 -2.49 11.66 14.77
C ALA A 77 -3.65 12.53 15.26
N THR A 78 -3.88 13.67 14.60
CA THR A 78 -4.98 14.58 14.93
C THR A 78 -6.35 13.94 14.76
N ARG A 79 -6.55 13.06 13.75
CA ARG A 79 -7.78 12.27 13.58
C ARG A 79 -8.12 11.44 14.83
N PHE A 80 -7.10 10.90 15.51
CA PHE A 80 -7.28 10.10 16.72
C PHE A 80 -7.19 10.92 18.02
N GLY A 81 -7.07 12.25 17.93
CA GLY A 81 -6.93 13.12 19.10
C GLY A 81 -5.56 13.07 19.76
N HIS A 82 -4.53 12.60 19.06
CA HIS A 82 -3.16 12.50 19.55
C HIS A 82 -2.29 13.66 19.06
N ASP A 83 -1.26 14.00 19.82
CA ASP A 83 -0.21 14.92 19.39
C ASP A 83 0.63 14.29 18.26
N PRO A 84 0.83 14.93 17.10
CA PRO A 84 1.74 14.45 16.06
C PRO A 84 3.15 14.12 16.54
N ALA A 85 3.67 14.84 17.56
CA ALA A 85 4.99 14.62 18.12
C ALA A 85 5.12 13.29 18.90
N LEU A 86 3.99 12.64 19.22
CA LEU A 86 3.96 11.33 19.87
C LEU A 86 4.53 10.23 18.98
N PHE A 87 4.36 10.33 17.65
CA PHE A 87 4.77 9.28 16.74
C PHE A 87 6.28 9.35 16.47
N SER A 88 6.97 8.26 16.84
CA SER A 88 8.37 8.03 16.48
C SER A 88 8.47 6.74 15.65
N PRO A 89 9.15 6.75 14.48
CA PRO A 89 9.34 5.56 13.66
C PRO A 89 9.89 4.36 14.44
N ALA A 90 10.85 4.61 15.33
CA ALA A 90 11.49 3.59 16.16
C ALA A 90 10.52 2.92 17.17
N ALA A 91 9.49 3.65 17.58
CA ALA A 91 8.44 3.14 18.46
C ALA A 91 7.36 2.34 17.71
N TYR A 92 7.41 2.31 16.37
CA TYR A 92 6.60 1.43 15.53
C TYR A 92 7.47 0.37 14.83
N PRO A 93 7.90 -0.68 15.56
CA PRO A 93 8.92 -1.61 15.07
C PRO A 93 8.41 -2.50 13.93
N ALA A 94 9.34 -2.99 13.11
CA ALA A 94 9.08 -3.82 11.94
C ALA A 94 8.15 -5.03 12.22
N ARG A 95 8.29 -5.69 13.39
CA ARG A 95 7.42 -6.82 13.77
C ARG A 95 5.95 -6.40 13.92
N SER A 96 5.69 -5.28 14.60
CA SER A 96 4.33 -4.73 14.74
C SER A 96 3.78 -4.33 13.38
N ARG A 97 4.60 -3.65 12.58
CA ARG A 97 4.26 -3.25 11.22
C ARG A 97 3.87 -4.44 10.34
N GLN A 98 4.70 -5.47 10.25
CA GLN A 98 4.41 -6.67 9.44
C GLN A 98 3.08 -7.33 9.84
N ARG A 99 2.80 -7.43 11.14
CA ARG A 99 1.51 -7.95 11.63
C ARG A 99 0.34 -7.07 11.19
N HIS A 100 0.49 -5.75 11.28
CA HIS A 100 -0.53 -4.80 10.85
C HIS A 100 -0.76 -4.87 9.33
N CYS A 101 0.30 -5.01 8.54
CA CYS A 101 0.22 -5.13 7.09
C CYS A 101 -0.58 -6.35 6.64
N LYS A 102 -0.39 -7.50 7.28
CA LYS A 102 -1.25 -8.67 7.03
C LYS A 102 -2.72 -8.39 7.30
N ILE A 103 -3.03 -7.64 8.36
CA ILE A 103 -4.42 -7.23 8.64
C ILE A 103 -4.92 -6.29 7.55
N ILE A 104 -4.12 -5.31 7.13
CA ILE A 104 -4.46 -4.34 6.08
C ILE A 104 -4.71 -5.04 4.74
N GLU A 105 -3.84 -5.96 4.33
CA GLU A 105 -3.96 -6.76 3.11
C GLU A 105 -5.30 -7.52 3.11
N ASN A 106 -5.60 -8.23 4.20
CA ASN A 106 -6.85 -8.98 4.35
C ASN A 106 -8.10 -8.07 4.31
N LEU A 107 -8.04 -6.89 4.94
CA LEU A 107 -9.14 -5.93 4.96
C LEU A 107 -9.32 -5.17 3.64
N SER A 108 -8.27 -5.09 2.83
CA SER A 108 -8.28 -4.36 1.56
C SER A 108 -8.96 -5.16 0.42
N GLY A 109 -9.36 -6.41 0.68
CA GLY A 109 -10.06 -7.25 -0.30
C GLY A 109 -9.15 -7.82 -1.39
N PHE A 110 -7.82 -7.69 -1.22
CA PHE A 110 -6.86 -8.35 -2.10
C PHE A 110 -6.91 -9.85 -1.88
N ARG A 111 -6.74 -10.59 -2.98
CA ARG A 111 -6.84 -12.04 -3.01
C ARG A 111 -5.53 -12.58 -3.55
N ALA A 112 -5.12 -13.74 -3.05
CA ALA A 112 -4.06 -14.49 -3.71
C ALA A 112 -4.51 -14.82 -5.14
N MET A 113 -3.56 -14.82 -6.08
CA MET A 113 -3.83 -15.32 -7.42
C MET A 113 -4.17 -16.80 -7.34
N ASP A 114 -5.15 -17.21 -8.13
CA ASP A 114 -5.54 -18.60 -8.35
C ASP A 114 -5.32 -19.00 -9.81
N ASP A 115 -5.58 -20.26 -10.13
CA ASP A 115 -5.41 -20.84 -11.47
C ASP A 115 -6.20 -20.07 -12.56
N GLY A 116 -7.32 -19.44 -12.19
CA GLY A 116 -8.10 -18.60 -13.10
C GLY A 116 -7.39 -17.30 -13.47
N HIS A 117 -6.61 -16.73 -12.54
CA HIS A 117 -5.78 -15.56 -12.82
C HIS A 117 -4.58 -15.93 -13.70
N GLU A 118 -3.98 -17.11 -13.50
CA GLU A 118 -2.89 -17.60 -14.35
C GLU A 118 -3.34 -17.76 -15.80
N ALA A 119 -4.47 -18.42 -16.04
CA ALA A 119 -5.02 -18.57 -17.39
C ALA A 119 -5.28 -17.22 -18.08
N ARG A 120 -5.85 -16.25 -17.35
CA ARG A 120 -6.07 -14.88 -17.86
C ARG A 120 -4.76 -14.17 -18.20
N LEU A 121 -3.72 -14.38 -17.41
CA LEU A 121 -2.40 -13.81 -17.66
C LEU A 121 -1.77 -14.41 -18.91
N VAL A 122 -1.80 -15.73 -19.08
CA VAL A 122 -1.30 -16.42 -20.28
C VAL A 122 -1.99 -15.88 -21.53
N GLU A 123 -3.32 -15.80 -21.51
CA GLU A 123 -4.12 -15.22 -22.60
C GLU A 123 -3.69 -13.78 -22.94
N ALA A 124 -3.37 -12.98 -21.93
CA ALA A 124 -2.93 -11.60 -22.13
C ALA A 124 -1.50 -11.50 -22.67
N ILE A 125 -0.55 -12.32 -22.18
CA ILE A 125 0.87 -12.16 -22.49
C ILE A 125 1.31 -12.89 -23.76
N ASP A 126 0.67 -14.01 -24.12
CA ASP A 126 1.09 -14.86 -25.24
C ASP A 126 1.19 -14.10 -26.59
N PRO A 127 0.24 -13.22 -26.96
CA PRO A 127 0.35 -12.43 -28.18
C PRO A 127 1.57 -11.51 -28.18
N HIS A 128 1.88 -10.88 -27.04
CA HIS A 128 3.02 -9.95 -26.91
C HIS A 128 4.36 -10.70 -26.92
N VAL A 129 4.40 -11.89 -26.32
CA VAL A 129 5.57 -12.77 -26.37
C VAL A 129 5.83 -13.25 -27.80
N ALA A 130 4.79 -13.72 -28.50
CA ALA A 130 4.89 -14.15 -29.90
C ALA A 130 5.33 -13.01 -30.84
N ALA A 131 4.94 -11.77 -30.53
CA ALA A 131 5.37 -10.58 -31.24
C ALA A 131 6.79 -10.08 -30.84
N HIS A 132 7.48 -10.77 -29.93
CA HIS A 132 8.80 -10.39 -29.40
C HIS A 132 8.85 -8.98 -28.83
N GLU A 133 7.76 -8.54 -28.20
CA GLU A 133 7.70 -7.21 -27.62
C GLU A 133 8.64 -7.07 -26.42
N ARG A 134 8.95 -5.80 -26.08
CA ARG A 134 9.84 -5.51 -24.95
C ARG A 134 9.21 -6.02 -23.64
N PRO A 135 9.99 -6.56 -22.68
CA PRO A 135 9.47 -7.08 -21.41
C PRO A 135 8.55 -6.12 -20.65
N LYS A 136 8.78 -4.80 -20.78
CA LYS A 136 7.95 -3.77 -20.17
C LYS A 136 6.54 -3.72 -20.75
N VAL A 137 6.37 -3.96 -22.05
CA VAL A 137 5.04 -4.00 -22.70
C VAL A 137 4.28 -5.23 -22.24
N ILE A 138 4.93 -6.41 -22.26
CA ILE A 138 4.37 -7.67 -21.76
C ILE A 138 3.93 -7.52 -20.29
N PHE A 139 4.74 -6.88 -19.45
CA PHE A 139 4.41 -6.63 -18.05
C PHE A 139 3.15 -5.76 -17.89
N TYR A 140 3.00 -4.68 -18.64
CA TYR A 140 1.81 -3.83 -18.52
C TYR A 140 0.54 -4.49 -19.06
N ALA A 141 0.63 -5.31 -20.11
CA ALA A 141 -0.50 -6.12 -20.56
C ALA A 141 -1.03 -7.07 -19.47
N ALA A 142 -0.11 -7.70 -18.73
CA ALA A 142 -0.46 -8.52 -17.57
C ALA A 142 -1.14 -7.70 -16.45
N VAL A 143 -0.60 -6.52 -16.12
CA VAL A 143 -1.17 -5.64 -15.10
C VAL A 143 -2.60 -5.22 -15.48
N GLU A 144 -2.80 -4.74 -16.71
CA GLU A 144 -4.11 -4.30 -17.19
C GLU A 144 -5.15 -5.43 -17.08
N LYS A 145 -4.79 -6.65 -17.51
CA LYS A 145 -5.67 -7.81 -17.47
C LYS A 145 -6.09 -8.22 -16.05
N LEU A 146 -5.23 -8.00 -15.04
CA LEU A 146 -5.54 -8.31 -13.64
C LEU A 146 -6.36 -7.22 -12.95
N THR A 147 -6.36 -5.99 -13.49
CA THR A 147 -7.11 -4.86 -12.93
C THR A 147 -8.48 -4.63 -13.57
N ALA A 148 -8.80 -5.34 -14.66
CA ALA A 148 -10.09 -5.31 -15.37
C ALA A 148 -11.06 -6.40 -14.87
#